data_AF-A0A7C6JDR0-F1
#
_entry.id   AF-A0A7C6JDR0-F1
#
_cell.length_a   1.000
_cell.length_b   1.000
_cell.length_c   1.000
_cell.angle_alpha   90.00
_cell.angle_beta   90.00
_cell.angle_gamma   90.00
#
_symmetry.space_group_name_H-M   'P 1'
#
loop_
_entity.id
_entity.type
_entity.pdbx_description
1 polymer ?
#
loop_
_entity_poly.entity_id
_entity_poly.type
_entity_poly.pdbx_seq_one_letter_code
_entity_poly.pdbx_strand_id
1 'polypeptide(L)'
;MIKRRLVKGVAILMLLLLAMVGCQDNSLEGEATLHLSLERASRFNTRNIVPEGTDPLTIVSYKIEGSGPNEVYIVKEGIEDEEVTIKSLNVGYWTFTATGYNAQGRAIASGETTLYLSATSTSASITLNQEVGTGSIDLTYQWDAQQTNGESILNFKLLDIDNKEVTGITPAINIEDGEVNFSGTVASGFYTVIVNIESYGEIVGGLVESLRVIDQTVSKTTRILEIGKLIDAGLITIIDGSIPPFDGEIALSSTSYAAGEELTLTLTAGQELSAYISSGTVRGS
;
A
#
# COMPACT_ATOMS: atom_id res chain seq x y z
N MET A 1 -49.98 -65.43 -9.04
CA MET A 1 -49.34 -65.03 -10.33
C MET A 1 -49.52 -63.55 -10.69
N ILE A 2 -50.58 -62.86 -10.24
CA ILE A 2 -50.88 -61.46 -10.58
C ILE A 2 -49.86 -60.44 -10.02
N LYS A 3 -49.37 -60.59 -8.78
CA LYS A 3 -48.40 -59.66 -8.17
C LYS A 3 -47.04 -59.58 -8.91
N ARG A 4 -46.55 -60.69 -9.48
CA ARG A 4 -45.29 -60.72 -10.25
C ARG A 4 -45.40 -60.04 -11.62
N ARG A 5 -46.61 -59.95 -12.20
CA ARG A 5 -46.85 -59.22 -13.45
C ARG A 5 -46.96 -57.72 -13.22
N LEU A 6 -47.54 -57.31 -12.08
CA LEU A 6 -47.65 -55.90 -11.68
C LEU A 6 -46.26 -55.26 -11.40
N VAL A 7 -45.39 -55.97 -10.67
CA VAL A 7 -44.03 -55.47 -10.33
C VAL A 7 -43.16 -55.32 -11.59
N LYS A 8 -43.27 -56.23 -12.55
CA LYS A 8 -42.55 -56.12 -13.84
C LYS A 8 -43.07 -54.94 -14.67
N GLY A 9 -44.37 -54.69 -14.66
CA GLY A 9 -44.97 -53.54 -15.35
C GLY A 9 -44.51 -52.19 -14.79
N VAL A 10 -44.45 -52.06 -13.46
CA VAL A 10 -43.99 -50.84 -12.79
C VAL A 10 -42.49 -50.61 -13.03
N ALA A 11 -41.66 -51.65 -12.99
CA ALA A 11 -40.23 -51.52 -13.26
C ALA A 11 -39.93 -51.08 -14.71
N ILE A 12 -40.68 -51.58 -15.69
CA ILE A 12 -40.54 -51.18 -17.10
C ILE A 12 -41.00 -49.73 -17.30
N LEU A 13 -42.11 -49.33 -16.66
CA LEU A 13 -42.62 -47.95 -16.73
C LEU A 13 -41.64 -46.96 -16.09
N MET A 14 -41.00 -47.33 -14.98
CA MET A 14 -40.00 -46.51 -14.30
C MET A 14 -38.72 -46.36 -15.13
N LEU A 15 -38.28 -47.43 -15.81
CA LEU A 15 -37.14 -47.40 -16.74
C LEU A 15 -37.43 -46.52 -17.97
N LEU A 16 -38.67 -46.53 -18.46
CA LEU A 16 -39.13 -45.67 -19.57
C LEU A 16 -39.24 -44.20 -19.17
N LEU A 17 -39.63 -43.91 -17.93
CA LEU A 17 -39.66 -42.55 -17.37
C LEU A 17 -38.25 -41.98 -17.14
N LEU A 18 -37.29 -42.83 -16.74
CA LEU A 18 -35.88 -42.45 -16.61
C LEU A 18 -35.21 -42.16 -17.97
N ALA A 19 -35.67 -42.77 -19.06
CA ALA A 19 -35.17 -42.51 -20.40
C ALA A 19 -35.71 -41.20 -21.03
N MET A 20 -36.77 -40.60 -20.48
CA MET A 20 -37.31 -39.31 -20.93
C MET A 20 -36.71 -38.10 -20.23
N VAL A 21 -35.88 -38.30 -19.19
CA VAL A 21 -34.99 -37.25 -18.66
C VAL A 21 -33.70 -37.25 -19.50
N GLY A 22 -33.85 -37.20 -20.82
CA GLY A 22 -32.78 -36.76 -21.70
C GLY A 22 -32.68 -35.26 -21.55
N CYS A 23 -31.58 -34.78 -20.99
CA CYS A 23 -31.27 -33.36 -20.97
C CYS A 23 -31.37 -32.87 -22.42
N GLN A 24 -32.34 -32.01 -22.70
CA GLN A 24 -32.49 -31.41 -24.03
C GLN A 24 -31.31 -30.48 -24.19
N ASP A 25 -30.24 -31.00 -24.78
CA ASP A 25 -29.03 -30.26 -25.09
C ASP A 25 -29.41 -29.29 -26.20
N ASN A 26 -29.93 -28.13 -25.81
CA ASN A 26 -30.20 -27.01 -26.70
C ASN A 26 -28.85 -26.36 -27.05
N SER A 27 -27.90 -27.16 -27.55
CA SER A 27 -26.67 -26.66 -28.13
C SER A 27 -27.06 -26.02 -29.46
N LEU A 28 -26.97 -24.70 -29.52
CA LEU A 28 -27.04 -23.99 -30.80
C LEU A 28 -25.83 -24.43 -31.62
N GLU A 29 -26.05 -25.23 -32.66
CA GLU A 29 -24.98 -25.70 -33.54
C GLU A 29 -24.34 -24.52 -34.28
N GLY A 30 -23.01 -24.41 -34.21
CA GLY A 30 -22.25 -23.39 -34.93
C GLY A 30 -20.91 -23.05 -34.25
N GLU A 31 -19.94 -22.61 -35.06
CA GLU A 31 -18.69 -22.02 -34.58
C GLU A 31 -18.78 -20.49 -34.57
N ALA A 32 -18.21 -19.88 -33.55
CA ALA A 32 -18.07 -18.45 -33.38
C ALA A 32 -16.60 -18.02 -33.49
N THR A 33 -16.40 -16.77 -33.92
CA THR A 33 -15.09 -16.10 -33.88
C THR A 33 -15.20 -14.88 -32.97
N LEU A 34 -14.27 -14.76 -32.04
CA LEU A 34 -14.11 -13.61 -31.15
C LEU A 34 -12.88 -12.80 -31.57
N HIS A 35 -13.05 -11.50 -31.71
CA HIS A 35 -11.96 -10.51 -31.72
C HIS A 35 -11.94 -9.80 -30.37
N LEU A 36 -10.80 -9.82 -29.69
CA LEU A 36 -10.64 -9.32 -28.34
C LEU A 36 -9.56 -8.24 -28.31
N SER A 37 -9.93 -7.06 -27.82
CA SER A 37 -8.99 -5.97 -27.54
C SER A 37 -8.63 -5.95 -26.06
N LEU A 38 -7.35 -5.84 -25.74
CA LEU A 38 -6.81 -5.84 -24.38
C LEU A 38 -6.40 -4.41 -24.01
N GLU A 39 -7.15 -3.79 -23.10
CA GLU A 39 -6.95 -2.40 -22.73
C GLU A 39 -6.35 -2.27 -21.33
N ARG A 40 -5.35 -1.39 -21.17
CA ARG A 40 -4.76 -1.11 -19.86
C ARG A 40 -5.40 0.12 -19.22
N ALA A 41 -5.74 0.03 -17.92
CA ALA A 41 -6.20 1.20 -17.18
C ALA A 41 -5.10 2.27 -17.00
N SER A 42 -5.44 3.54 -17.21
CA SER A 42 -4.48 4.67 -17.17
C SER A 42 -3.80 4.90 -15.81
N ARG A 43 -4.40 4.41 -14.72
CA ARG A 43 -3.87 4.56 -13.35
C ARG A 43 -2.49 3.91 -13.14
N PHE A 44 -2.03 3.09 -14.08
CA PHE A 44 -0.73 2.43 -14.03
C PHE A 44 0.49 3.31 -14.37
N ASN A 45 0.32 4.61 -14.64
CA ASN A 45 1.36 5.51 -15.15
C ASN A 45 1.79 6.65 -14.19
N THR A 46 1.58 6.56 -12.88
CA THR A 46 1.94 7.64 -11.93
C THR A 46 3.34 7.48 -11.31
N ARG A 47 3.97 8.59 -10.89
CA ARG A 47 5.23 8.60 -10.13
C ARG A 47 5.00 7.96 -8.76
N ASN A 48 5.41 6.72 -8.60
CA ASN A 48 5.32 5.98 -7.34
C ASN A 48 6.71 5.43 -6.98
N ILE A 49 6.91 5.07 -5.71
CA ILE A 49 7.90 4.04 -5.37
C ILE A 49 7.48 2.79 -6.13
N VAL A 50 8.32 2.36 -7.07
CA VAL A 50 8.07 1.18 -7.91
C VAL A 50 8.89 0.01 -7.38
N PRO A 51 8.46 -1.23 -7.64
CA PRO A 51 9.27 -2.39 -7.31
C PRO A 51 10.64 -2.35 -7.98
N GLU A 52 11.64 -2.97 -7.36
CA GLU A 52 12.95 -3.11 -7.98
C GLU A 52 12.89 -3.95 -9.27
N GLY A 53 13.72 -3.57 -10.25
CA GLY A 53 13.86 -4.28 -11.52
C GLY A 53 13.79 -3.37 -12.74
N THR A 54 13.93 -3.97 -13.92
CA THR A 54 13.81 -3.29 -15.22
C THR A 54 12.36 -3.33 -15.69
N ASP A 55 11.76 -2.16 -15.91
CA ASP A 55 10.40 -1.98 -16.42
C ASP A 55 9.35 -2.88 -15.76
N PRO A 56 9.30 -2.96 -14.41
CA PRO A 56 8.48 -3.94 -13.69
C PRO A 56 6.97 -3.77 -13.96
N LEU A 57 6.57 -2.59 -14.45
CA LEU A 57 5.20 -2.21 -14.76
C LEU A 57 4.83 -2.36 -16.24
N THR A 58 5.75 -2.73 -17.13
CA THR A 58 5.44 -2.87 -18.56
C THR A 58 4.87 -4.25 -18.82
N ILE A 59 3.66 -4.33 -19.34
CA ILE A 59 3.07 -5.59 -19.82
C ILE A 59 3.68 -5.88 -21.18
N VAL A 60 4.21 -7.09 -21.36
CA VAL A 60 4.79 -7.55 -22.63
C VAL A 60 4.17 -8.85 -23.14
N SER A 61 3.36 -9.51 -22.31
CA SER A 61 2.62 -10.70 -22.73
C SER A 61 1.32 -10.87 -21.97
N TYR A 62 0.40 -11.65 -22.53
CA TYR A 62 -0.92 -11.95 -21.96
C TYR A 62 -1.20 -13.45 -21.91
N LYS A 63 -1.96 -13.85 -20.89
CA LYS A 63 -2.67 -15.13 -20.79
C LYS A 63 -4.16 -14.87 -20.87
N ILE A 64 -4.88 -15.61 -21.70
CA ILE A 64 -6.34 -15.58 -21.81
C ILE A 64 -6.89 -16.95 -21.43
N GLU A 65 -7.82 -16.95 -20.48
CA GLU A 65 -8.57 -18.12 -20.04
C GLU A 65 -10.04 -17.90 -20.39
N GLY A 66 -10.72 -18.90 -20.95
CA GLY A 66 -12.11 -18.78 -21.37
C GLY A 66 -12.93 -19.96 -20.92
N SER A 67 -14.03 -19.71 -20.20
CA SER A 67 -15.01 -20.73 -19.80
C SER A 67 -16.30 -20.52 -20.60
N GLY A 68 -16.73 -21.56 -21.30
CA GLY A 68 -17.84 -21.51 -22.24
C GLY A 68 -18.93 -22.54 -21.96
N PRO A 69 -19.88 -22.71 -22.90
CA PRO A 69 -20.96 -23.67 -22.78
C PRO A 69 -20.44 -25.11 -22.62
N ASN A 70 -21.22 -25.95 -21.95
CA ASN A 70 -20.93 -27.37 -21.76
C ASN A 70 -19.57 -27.62 -21.10
N GLU A 71 -19.18 -26.75 -20.16
CA GLU A 71 -17.92 -26.82 -19.41
C GLU A 71 -16.67 -26.77 -20.29
N VAL A 72 -16.80 -26.29 -21.53
CA VAL A 72 -15.65 -26.09 -22.42
C VAL A 72 -14.76 -25.00 -21.85
N TYR A 73 -13.46 -25.28 -21.77
CA TYR A 73 -12.46 -24.38 -21.25
C TYR A 73 -11.30 -24.23 -22.23
N ILE A 74 -10.80 -23.00 -22.41
CA ILE A 74 -9.66 -22.70 -23.27
C ILE A 74 -8.61 -21.90 -22.51
N VAL A 75 -7.35 -22.10 -22.89
CA VAL A 75 -6.21 -21.31 -22.42
C VAL A 75 -5.35 -20.93 -23.61
N LYS A 76 -4.96 -19.65 -23.69
CA LYS A 76 -3.92 -19.15 -24.59
C LYS A 76 -2.90 -18.38 -23.76
N GLU A 77 -1.61 -18.66 -23.97
CA GLU A 77 -0.50 -18.05 -23.23
C GLU A 77 0.53 -17.47 -24.20
N GLY A 78 1.35 -16.53 -23.73
CA GLY A 78 2.44 -15.94 -24.52
C GLY A 78 1.95 -15.04 -25.65
N ILE A 79 0.78 -14.41 -25.51
CA ILE A 79 0.25 -13.48 -26.48
C ILE A 79 0.99 -12.15 -26.32
N GLU A 80 1.60 -11.63 -27.38
CA GLU A 80 2.33 -10.34 -27.34
C GLU A 80 1.47 -9.16 -27.84
N ASP A 81 0.48 -9.44 -28.70
CA ASP A 81 -0.41 -8.44 -29.28
C ASP A 81 -1.60 -8.11 -28.37
N GLU A 82 -2.02 -6.85 -28.34
CA GLU A 82 -3.22 -6.39 -27.62
C GLU A 82 -4.52 -6.80 -28.34
N GLU A 83 -4.45 -7.20 -29.60
CA GLU A 83 -5.58 -7.65 -30.42
C GLU A 83 -5.49 -9.15 -30.69
N VAL A 84 -6.44 -9.92 -30.16
CA VAL A 84 -6.43 -11.39 -30.21
C VAL A 84 -7.66 -11.91 -30.94
N THR A 85 -7.43 -12.83 -31.88
CA THR A 85 -8.53 -13.58 -32.52
C THR A 85 -8.61 -15.00 -31.96
N ILE A 86 -9.79 -15.40 -31.50
CA ILE A 86 -10.10 -16.75 -31.03
C ILE A 86 -11.19 -17.33 -31.93
N LYS A 87 -10.86 -18.42 -32.64
CA LYS A 87 -11.76 -19.08 -33.60
C LYS A 87 -12.30 -20.39 -33.03
N SER A 88 -13.32 -20.93 -33.68
CA SER A 88 -13.88 -22.25 -33.38
C SER A 88 -14.38 -22.39 -31.95
N LEU A 89 -15.03 -21.33 -31.45
CA LEU A 89 -15.72 -21.33 -30.16
C LEU A 89 -17.16 -21.78 -30.34
N ASN A 90 -17.71 -22.51 -29.38
CA ASN A 90 -19.13 -22.86 -29.40
C ASN A 90 -19.99 -21.59 -29.26
N VAL A 91 -21.10 -21.53 -29.98
CA VAL A 91 -22.14 -20.52 -29.77
C VAL A 91 -22.69 -20.64 -28.35
N GLY A 92 -22.81 -19.51 -27.65
CA GLY A 92 -23.32 -19.44 -26.28
C GLY A 92 -22.62 -18.40 -25.42
N TYR A 93 -22.90 -18.42 -24.11
CA TYR A 93 -22.26 -17.52 -23.15
C TYR A 93 -20.84 -17.99 -22.83
N TRP A 94 -19.92 -17.03 -22.84
CA TRP A 94 -18.53 -17.22 -22.45
C TRP A 94 -18.11 -16.16 -21.45
N THR A 95 -17.27 -16.56 -20.51
CA THR A 95 -16.51 -15.67 -19.64
C THR A 95 -15.04 -15.80 -19.99
N PHE A 96 -14.41 -14.68 -20.33
CA PHE A 96 -12.98 -14.60 -20.63
C PHE A 96 -12.27 -13.76 -19.58
N THR A 97 -11.19 -14.29 -19.04
CA THR A 97 -10.26 -13.60 -18.16
C THR A 97 -8.94 -13.41 -18.90
N ALA A 98 -8.42 -12.18 -18.92
CA ALA A 98 -7.08 -11.90 -19.41
C ALA A 98 -6.18 -11.45 -18.26
N THR A 99 -4.94 -11.92 -18.25
CA THR A 99 -3.89 -11.49 -17.31
C THR A 99 -2.68 -11.00 -18.09
N GLY A 100 -2.21 -9.79 -17.80
CA GLY A 100 -1.00 -9.23 -18.39
C GLY A 100 0.22 -9.44 -17.51
N TYR A 101 1.35 -9.77 -18.13
CA TYR A 101 2.62 -10.09 -17.48
C TYR A 101 3.75 -9.19 -17.97
N ASN A 102 4.71 -8.88 -17.08
CA ASN A 102 5.95 -8.23 -17.48
C ASN A 102 6.97 -9.19 -18.09
N ALA A 103 8.09 -8.64 -18.54
CA ALA A 103 9.19 -9.41 -19.17
C ALA A 103 9.81 -10.46 -18.25
N GLN A 104 9.61 -10.34 -16.94
CA GLN A 104 10.03 -11.33 -15.94
C GLN A 104 8.96 -12.39 -15.64
N GLY A 105 7.83 -12.38 -16.36
CA GLY A 105 6.73 -13.34 -16.19
C GLY A 105 5.87 -13.10 -14.95
N ARG A 106 5.91 -11.90 -14.36
CA ARG A 106 5.10 -11.55 -13.18
C ARG A 106 3.79 -10.91 -13.61
N ALA A 107 2.69 -11.34 -12.99
CA ALA A 107 1.37 -10.78 -13.27
C ALA A 107 1.29 -9.33 -12.78
N ILE A 108 0.84 -8.43 -13.66
CA ILE A 108 0.66 -7.01 -13.34
C ILE A 108 -0.80 -6.70 -13.05
N ALA A 109 -1.69 -7.15 -13.93
CA ALA A 109 -3.12 -6.89 -13.84
C ALA A 109 -3.93 -7.93 -14.62
N SER A 110 -5.15 -8.18 -14.18
CA SER A 110 -6.16 -8.97 -14.87
C SER A 110 -7.42 -8.16 -15.17
N GLY A 111 -8.26 -8.71 -16.03
CA GLY A 111 -9.59 -8.21 -16.33
C GLY A 111 -10.47 -9.36 -16.81
N GLU A 112 -11.78 -9.16 -16.76
CA GLU A 112 -12.75 -10.16 -17.18
C GLU A 112 -13.85 -9.52 -18.03
N THR A 113 -14.36 -10.28 -19.00
CA THR A 113 -15.57 -9.95 -19.73
C THR A 113 -16.45 -11.18 -19.89
N THR A 114 -17.77 -10.99 -19.87
CA THR A 114 -18.74 -12.06 -20.15
C THR A 114 -19.65 -11.62 -21.28
N LEU A 115 -19.81 -12.47 -22.29
CA LEU A 115 -20.59 -12.16 -23.49
C LEU A 115 -21.20 -13.40 -24.12
N TYR A 116 -22.21 -13.17 -24.95
CA TYR A 116 -22.79 -14.20 -25.80
C TYR A 116 -22.11 -14.20 -27.16
N LEU A 117 -21.54 -15.34 -27.55
CA LEU A 117 -20.99 -15.56 -28.89
C LEU A 117 -22.06 -16.16 -29.79
N SER A 118 -22.30 -15.54 -30.94
CA SER A 118 -23.17 -16.07 -31.99
C SER A 118 -22.33 -16.63 -33.14
N ALA A 119 -22.98 -17.25 -34.14
CA ALA A 119 -22.31 -17.72 -35.35
C ALA A 119 -21.73 -16.58 -36.22
N THR A 120 -22.00 -15.31 -35.87
CA THR A 120 -21.35 -14.16 -36.48
C THR A 120 -20.14 -13.72 -35.67
N SER A 121 -19.16 -13.12 -36.35
CA SER A 121 -18.00 -12.54 -35.68
C SER A 121 -18.42 -11.55 -34.58
N THR A 122 -17.88 -11.76 -33.38
CA THR A 122 -18.18 -10.92 -32.21
C THR A 122 -16.91 -10.19 -31.79
N SER A 123 -17.02 -8.92 -31.43
CA SER A 123 -15.90 -8.12 -30.91
C SER A 123 -16.17 -7.72 -29.47
N ALA A 124 -15.13 -7.77 -28.63
CA ALA A 124 -15.20 -7.35 -27.24
C ALA A 124 -13.87 -6.74 -26.80
N SER A 125 -13.90 -6.02 -25.69
CA SER A 125 -12.68 -5.59 -24.99
C SER A 125 -12.64 -6.15 -23.57
N ILE A 126 -11.42 -6.38 -23.08
CA ILE A 126 -11.14 -6.62 -21.66
C ILE A 126 -10.24 -5.50 -21.18
N THR A 127 -10.74 -4.74 -20.20
CA THR A 127 -9.91 -3.77 -19.49
C THR A 127 -9.19 -4.46 -18.33
N LEU A 128 -7.86 -4.48 -18.35
CA LEU A 128 -7.03 -4.98 -17.25
C LEU A 128 -7.01 -3.95 -16.12
N ASN A 129 -7.85 -4.17 -15.11
CA ASN A 129 -8.11 -3.24 -14.01
C ASN A 129 -8.19 -3.93 -12.64
N GLN A 130 -7.74 -5.16 -12.52
CA GLN A 130 -7.64 -5.88 -11.25
C GLN A 130 -6.17 -6.19 -10.98
N GLU A 131 -5.63 -5.80 -9.85
CA GLU A 131 -4.27 -6.13 -9.45
C GLU A 131 -4.19 -7.60 -8.99
N VAL A 132 -3.13 -8.30 -9.38
CA VAL A 132 -3.00 -9.76 -9.17
C VAL A 132 -1.81 -10.05 -8.26
N GLY A 133 -2.01 -10.95 -7.30
CA GLY A 133 -0.93 -11.54 -6.51
C GLY A 133 -0.54 -10.75 -5.26
N THR A 134 0.64 -11.04 -4.75
CA THR A 134 1.17 -10.45 -3.51
C THR A 134 2.64 -10.09 -3.68
N GLY A 135 3.05 -8.95 -3.14
CA GLY A 135 4.45 -8.53 -3.10
C GLY A 135 4.87 -8.12 -1.70
N SER A 136 6.15 -7.78 -1.56
CA SER A 136 6.71 -7.32 -0.29
C SER A 136 7.11 -5.86 -0.36
N ILE A 137 7.11 -5.21 0.80
CA ILE A 137 7.59 -3.84 0.99
C ILE A 137 8.84 -3.88 1.86
N ASP A 138 9.77 -2.97 1.60
CA ASP A 138 10.99 -2.76 2.38
C ASP A 138 11.30 -1.25 2.36
N LEU A 139 10.70 -0.51 3.29
CA LEU A 139 10.78 0.96 3.33
C LEU A 139 11.56 1.40 4.57
N THR A 140 12.63 2.16 4.35
CA THR A 140 13.44 2.75 5.41
C THR A 140 13.27 4.27 5.40
N TYR A 141 12.97 4.84 6.56
CA TYR A 141 12.95 6.28 6.76
C TYR A 141 13.92 6.66 7.87
N GLN A 142 14.73 7.69 7.63
CA GLN A 142 15.77 8.16 8.55
C GLN A 142 15.59 9.64 8.82
N TRP A 143 15.97 10.12 10.01
CA TRP A 143 15.99 11.54 10.36
C TRP A 143 17.17 11.83 11.29
N ASP A 144 17.45 13.11 11.53
CA ASP A 144 18.45 13.49 12.52
C ASP A 144 17.91 13.23 13.93
N ALA A 145 18.44 12.21 14.59
CA ALA A 145 18.04 11.84 15.94
C ALA A 145 18.20 12.98 16.96
N GLN A 146 19.11 13.95 16.72
CA GLN A 146 19.30 15.12 17.59
C GLN A 146 18.10 16.08 17.59
N GLN A 147 17.24 15.98 16.57
CA GLN A 147 16.04 16.80 16.42
C GLN A 147 14.79 16.13 17.02
N THR A 148 14.94 14.92 17.55
CA THR A 148 13.91 14.17 18.27
C THR A 148 14.38 13.82 19.68
N ASN A 149 13.46 13.39 20.54
CA ASN A 149 13.79 12.87 21.87
C ASN A 149 12.98 11.59 22.15
N GLY A 150 13.22 10.96 23.30
CA GLY A 150 12.50 9.73 23.68
C GLY A 150 10.98 9.87 23.84
N GLU A 151 10.45 11.10 23.86
CA GLU A 151 9.00 11.38 23.89
C GLU A 151 8.41 11.61 22.49
N SER A 152 9.25 11.67 21.45
CA SER A 152 8.79 11.80 20.07
C SER A 152 8.07 10.52 19.62
N ILE A 153 6.95 10.69 18.92
CA ILE A 153 6.10 9.61 18.42
C ILE A 153 6.21 9.58 16.91
N LEU A 154 6.63 8.44 16.36
CA LEU A 154 6.56 8.21 14.94
C LEU A 154 5.24 7.51 14.58
N ASN A 155 4.47 8.17 13.72
CA ASN A 155 3.24 7.64 13.16
C ASN A 155 3.49 7.19 11.72
N PHE A 156 3.10 5.95 11.42
CA PHE A 156 3.09 5.44 10.05
C PHE A 156 1.74 4.88 9.69
N LYS A 157 1.32 5.15 8.46
CA LYS A 157 0.13 4.54 7.87
C LYS A 157 0.43 4.09 6.45
N LEU A 158 -0.04 2.90 6.14
CA LEU A 158 -0.15 2.41 4.78
C LEU A 158 -1.62 2.35 4.42
N LEU A 159 -2.04 3.17 3.45
CA LEU A 159 -3.43 3.21 2.99
C LEU A 159 -3.53 2.54 1.63
N ASP A 160 -4.56 1.72 1.40
CA ASP A 160 -4.87 1.19 0.08
C ASP A 160 -5.50 2.26 -0.84
N ILE A 161 -5.88 1.86 -2.06
CA ILE A 161 -6.48 2.75 -3.06
C ILE A 161 -7.83 3.35 -2.61
N ASP A 162 -8.52 2.70 -1.67
CA ASP A 162 -9.79 3.16 -1.10
C ASP A 162 -9.57 3.99 0.18
N ASN A 163 -8.33 4.36 0.48
CA ASN A 163 -7.88 5.05 1.69
C ASN A 163 -8.13 4.26 2.99
N LYS A 164 -8.26 2.94 2.90
CA LYS A 164 -8.37 2.08 4.08
C LYS A 164 -6.98 1.69 4.57
N GLU A 165 -6.77 1.77 5.88
CA GLU A 165 -5.51 1.39 6.50
C GLU A 165 -5.26 -0.12 6.38
N VAL A 166 -4.09 -0.47 5.86
CA VAL A 166 -3.60 -1.84 5.74
C VAL A 166 -3.12 -2.28 7.12
N THR A 167 -3.73 -3.33 7.65
CA THR A 167 -3.39 -3.88 8.97
C THR A 167 -2.36 -5.02 8.86
N GLY A 168 -1.69 -5.34 9.97
CA GLY A 168 -0.78 -6.48 10.05
C GLY A 168 0.68 -6.17 9.66
N ILE A 169 1.01 -4.91 9.41
CA ILE A 169 2.39 -4.43 9.24
C ILE A 169 2.74 -3.61 10.48
N THR A 170 3.82 -3.96 11.16
CA THR A 170 4.29 -3.25 12.35
C THR A 170 5.65 -2.63 12.07
N PRO A 171 5.82 -1.30 12.26
CA PRO A 171 7.12 -0.67 12.18
C PRO A 171 8.14 -1.27 13.15
N ALA A 172 9.39 -1.36 12.72
CA ALA A 172 10.54 -1.42 13.62
C ALA A 172 11.11 0.00 13.77
N ILE A 173 10.81 0.67 14.88
CA ILE A 173 11.22 2.05 15.17
C ILE A 173 12.45 2.04 16.07
N ASN A 174 13.46 2.81 15.71
CA ASN A 174 14.61 3.13 16.53
C ASN A 174 14.74 4.65 16.64
N ILE A 175 14.14 5.21 17.70
CA ILE A 175 14.11 6.66 17.91
C ILE A 175 15.50 7.24 18.25
N GLU A 176 16.36 6.45 18.89
CA GLU A 176 17.72 6.87 19.30
C GLU A 176 18.64 7.02 18.09
N ASP A 177 18.51 6.13 17.10
CA ASP A 177 19.28 6.19 15.86
C ASP A 177 18.59 7.02 14.76
N GLY A 178 17.38 7.53 15.03
CA GLY A 178 16.62 8.30 14.05
C GLY A 178 16.20 7.48 12.85
N GLU A 179 15.77 6.24 13.05
CA GLU A 179 15.44 5.30 11.97
C GLU A 179 14.13 4.57 12.19
N VAL A 180 13.44 4.28 11.10
CA VAL A 180 12.33 3.33 11.09
C VAL A 180 12.37 2.46 9.84
N ASN A 181 12.09 1.17 10.04
CA ASN A 181 11.97 0.20 8.97
C ASN A 181 10.56 -0.38 8.92
N PHE A 182 9.99 -0.42 7.72
CA PHE A 182 8.69 -1.00 7.41
C PHE A 182 8.86 -2.11 6.40
N SER A 183 8.66 -3.35 6.85
CA SER A 183 8.70 -4.50 5.97
C SER A 183 7.50 -5.40 6.21
N GLY A 184 7.07 -6.07 5.15
CA GLY A 184 5.91 -6.96 5.20
C GLY A 184 5.44 -7.36 3.82
N THR A 185 4.42 -8.21 3.79
CA THR A 185 3.78 -8.67 2.55
C THR A 185 2.39 -8.06 2.44
N VAL A 186 2.05 -7.54 1.27
CA VAL A 186 0.75 -6.96 0.96
C VAL A 186 0.25 -7.47 -0.39
N ALA A 187 -1.04 -7.32 -0.64
CA ALA A 187 -1.59 -7.56 -1.97
C ALA A 187 -0.88 -6.68 -3.01
N SER A 188 -0.81 -7.13 -4.26
CA SER A 188 -0.42 -6.25 -5.36
C SER A 188 -1.42 -5.10 -5.46
N GLY A 189 -0.93 -3.88 -5.62
CA GLY A 189 -1.78 -2.72 -5.46
C GLY A 189 -1.03 -1.40 -5.44
N PHE A 190 -1.79 -0.32 -5.45
CA PHE A 190 -1.29 1.00 -5.12
C PHE A 190 -1.61 1.31 -3.67
N TYR A 191 -0.67 1.99 -3.03
CA TYR A 191 -0.76 2.38 -1.65
C TYR A 191 -0.30 3.83 -1.47
N THR A 192 -0.77 4.46 -0.41
CA THR A 192 -0.23 5.72 0.10
C THR A 192 0.49 5.43 1.39
N VAL A 193 1.78 5.76 1.42
CA VAL A 193 2.60 5.72 2.62
C VAL A 193 2.58 7.10 3.26
N ILE A 194 2.24 7.16 4.54
CA ILE A 194 2.27 8.38 5.35
C ILE A 194 3.20 8.12 6.51
N VAL A 195 4.20 8.98 6.68
CA VAL A 195 5.13 8.93 7.81
C VAL A 195 5.17 10.31 8.45
N ASN A 196 4.89 10.41 9.74
CA ASN A 196 4.95 11.65 10.49
C ASN A 196 5.74 11.44 11.78
N ILE A 197 6.56 12.43 12.14
CA ILE A 197 7.20 12.55 13.43
C ILE A 197 6.44 13.62 14.21
N GLU A 198 5.94 13.23 15.38
CA GLU A 198 5.25 14.09 16.32
C GLU A 198 6.14 14.31 17.56
N SER A 199 6.23 15.55 18.03
CA SER A 199 6.91 15.89 19.27
C SER A 199 6.06 16.89 20.05
N TYR A 200 5.82 16.61 21.33
CA TYR A 200 4.94 17.41 22.20
C TYR A 200 3.54 17.68 21.63
N GLY A 201 2.93 16.72 20.93
CA GLY A 201 1.60 16.88 20.35
C GLY A 201 1.57 17.56 18.98
N GLU A 202 2.73 17.95 18.44
CA GLU A 202 2.85 18.70 17.18
C GLU A 202 3.62 17.88 16.14
N ILE A 203 3.15 17.86 14.89
CA ILE A 203 3.89 17.25 13.77
C ILE A 203 5.08 18.15 13.44
N VAL A 204 6.29 17.61 13.56
CA VAL A 204 7.54 18.33 13.34
C VAL A 204 8.24 17.96 12.03
N GLY A 205 7.88 16.81 11.46
CA GLY A 205 8.39 16.33 10.17
C GLY A 205 7.54 15.19 9.63
N GLY A 206 7.69 14.89 8.35
CA GLY A 206 6.95 13.79 7.72
C GLY A 206 6.94 13.86 6.20
N LEU A 207 6.35 12.84 5.58
CA LEU A 207 6.12 12.76 4.15
C LEU A 207 4.88 11.94 3.81
N VAL A 208 4.45 12.11 2.57
CA VAL A 208 3.42 11.30 1.93
C VAL A 208 3.95 10.84 0.58
N GLU A 209 3.97 9.53 0.34
CA GLU A 209 4.46 8.93 -0.90
C GLU A 209 3.46 7.93 -1.45
N SER A 210 3.40 7.81 -2.78
CA SER A 210 2.67 6.72 -3.44
C SER A 210 3.60 5.51 -3.62
N LEU A 211 3.09 4.33 -3.33
CA LEU A 211 3.80 3.05 -3.39
C LEU A 211 3.06 2.10 -4.32
N ARG A 212 3.79 1.40 -5.17
CA ARG A 212 3.27 0.34 -6.02
C ARG A 212 3.89 -1.00 -5.63
N VAL A 213 3.06 -2.01 -5.37
CA VAL A 213 3.45 -3.40 -5.16
C VAL A 213 2.97 -4.27 -6.32
N ILE A 214 3.82 -5.20 -6.78
CA ILE A 214 3.54 -6.16 -7.86
C ILE A 214 3.83 -7.58 -7.34
N ASP A 215 3.19 -8.58 -7.94
CA ASP A 215 3.34 -9.97 -7.56
C ASP A 215 4.80 -10.41 -7.54
N GLN A 216 5.21 -11.04 -6.44
CA GLN A 216 6.55 -11.60 -6.25
C GLN A 216 7.69 -10.58 -6.46
N THR A 217 7.42 -9.30 -6.16
CA THR A 217 8.40 -8.21 -6.18
C THR A 217 8.62 -7.62 -4.80
N VAL A 218 9.69 -6.84 -4.64
CA VAL A 218 9.95 -6.02 -3.47
C VAL A 218 9.91 -4.56 -3.88
N SER A 219 9.07 -3.78 -3.22
CA SER A 219 9.03 -2.33 -3.35
C SER A 219 9.87 -1.70 -2.26
N LYS A 220 11.04 -1.18 -2.67
CA LYS A 220 12.08 -0.73 -1.75
C LYS A 220 12.31 0.77 -1.85
N THR A 221 12.53 1.41 -0.71
CA THR A 221 12.98 2.81 -0.66
C THR A 221 13.80 3.10 0.59
N THR A 222 14.67 4.10 0.49
CA THR A 222 15.27 4.77 1.64
C THR A 222 15.06 6.28 1.48
N ARG A 223 14.59 6.94 2.53
CA ARG A 223 14.32 8.39 2.54
C ARG A 223 14.81 9.03 3.82
N ILE A 224 15.29 10.26 3.69
CA ILE A 224 15.59 11.13 4.82
C ILE A 224 14.37 12.03 5.04
N LEU A 225 13.81 12.02 6.25
CA LEU A 225 12.76 12.90 6.70
C LEU A 225 13.39 14.19 7.20
N GLU A 226 12.95 15.31 6.64
CA GLU A 226 13.35 16.63 7.11
C GLU A 226 12.42 17.07 8.24
N ILE A 227 12.99 17.36 9.42
CA ILE A 227 12.26 17.95 10.54
C ILE A 227 12.31 19.47 10.35
N GLY A 228 11.26 19.99 9.71
CA GLY A 228 11.16 21.39 9.32
C GLY A 228 10.68 22.32 10.43
N LYS A 229 10.02 21.78 11.47
CA LYS A 229 9.57 22.55 12.62
C LYS A 229 10.50 22.26 13.80
N LEU A 230 11.58 23.02 13.90
CA LEU A 230 12.20 23.24 15.20
C LEU A 230 11.11 23.81 16.10
N ILE A 231 10.83 23.17 17.22
CA ILE A 231 9.85 23.69 18.17
C ILE A 231 10.43 25.01 18.67
N ASP A 232 9.85 26.10 18.17
CA ASP A 232 10.34 27.46 18.35
C ASP A 232 10.54 27.74 19.84
N ALA A 233 11.80 28.05 20.18
CA ALA A 233 12.29 28.77 21.34
C ALA A 233 11.59 28.52 22.69
N GLY A 234 12.29 27.84 23.61
CA GLY A 234 12.07 28.06 25.03
C GLY A 234 12.25 29.53 25.36
N LEU A 235 11.17 30.20 25.79
CA LEU A 235 11.21 31.61 26.19
C LEU A 235 11.80 31.72 27.59
N ILE A 236 13.06 32.15 27.69
CA ILE A 236 13.67 32.55 28.96
C ILE A 236 13.40 34.04 29.15
N THR A 237 12.55 34.38 30.11
CA THR A 237 12.30 35.79 30.50
C THR A 237 13.13 36.11 31.73
N ILE A 238 14.00 37.11 31.64
CA ILE A 238 14.77 37.64 32.78
C ILE A 238 14.19 39.00 33.12
N ILE A 239 13.73 39.16 34.36
CA ILE A 239 13.17 40.43 34.86
C ILE A 239 14.16 41.00 35.86
N ASP A 240 14.78 42.13 35.53
CA ASP A 240 15.58 42.91 36.47
C ASP A 240 14.68 43.92 37.22
N GLY A 241 14.57 43.75 38.53
CA GLY A 241 13.85 44.65 39.44
C GLY A 241 14.78 45.40 40.40
N SER A 242 16.09 45.38 40.16
CA SER A 242 17.08 45.98 41.05
C SER A 242 17.17 47.50 40.89
N ILE A 243 17.41 48.20 42.01
CA ILE A 243 17.80 49.62 42.04
C ILE A 243 18.93 49.72 43.08
N PRO A 244 20.16 50.11 42.72
CA PRO A 244 20.66 50.51 41.39
C PRO A 244 20.87 49.32 40.42
N PRO A 245 20.97 49.58 39.09
CA PRO A 245 21.33 48.54 38.13
C PRO A 245 22.71 47.96 38.45
N PHE A 246 22.88 46.65 38.24
CA PHE A 246 24.17 45.99 38.38
C PHE A 246 24.67 45.51 37.01
N ASP A 247 25.97 45.65 36.78
CA ASP A 247 26.62 45.00 35.64
C ASP A 247 26.65 43.50 35.89
N GLY A 248 26.51 42.68 34.85
CA GLY A 248 26.59 41.23 34.97
C GLY A 248 26.68 40.51 33.64
N GLU A 249 26.99 39.22 33.69
CA GLU A 249 27.06 38.35 32.52
C GLU A 249 26.06 37.20 32.68
N ILE A 250 25.31 36.94 31.60
CA ILE A 250 24.52 35.73 31.44
C ILE A 250 25.25 34.87 30.44
N ALA A 251 25.69 33.69 30.89
CA ALA A 251 26.38 32.73 30.05
C ALA A 251 25.66 31.38 30.08
N LEU A 252 25.66 30.72 28.93
CA LEU A 252 25.33 29.32 28.81
C LEU A 252 26.59 28.49 29.07
N SER A 253 26.44 27.34 29.74
CA SER A 253 27.56 26.42 29.98
C SER A 253 28.23 25.90 28.70
N SER A 254 27.51 25.89 27.58
CA SER A 254 27.97 25.45 26.26
C SER A 254 27.25 26.22 25.14
N THR A 255 27.84 26.24 23.95
CA THR A 255 27.24 26.79 22.73
C THR A 255 26.44 25.76 21.92
N SER A 256 26.47 24.49 22.33
CA SER A 256 25.67 23.41 21.76
C SER A 256 25.27 22.41 22.84
N TYR A 257 24.04 21.89 22.76
CA TYR A 257 23.51 20.88 23.67
C TYR A 257 22.89 19.75 22.86
N ALA A 258 23.13 18.51 23.27
CA ALA A 258 22.39 17.37 22.75
C ALA A 258 20.96 17.36 23.34
N ALA A 259 20.04 16.68 22.65
CA ALA A 259 18.70 16.46 23.19
C ALA A 259 18.77 15.77 24.56
N GLY A 260 18.06 16.32 25.56
CA GLY A 260 18.03 15.81 26.93
C GLY A 260 19.24 16.16 27.82
N GLU A 261 20.23 16.89 27.29
CA GLU A 261 21.36 17.38 28.08
C GLU A 261 20.94 18.51 29.03
N GLU A 262 21.50 18.53 30.25
CA GLU A 262 21.22 19.58 31.23
C GLU A 262 21.80 20.92 30.76
N LEU A 263 20.91 21.88 30.52
CA LEU A 263 21.29 23.25 30.18
C LEU A 263 21.45 24.07 31.46
N THR A 264 22.66 24.55 31.72
CA THR A 264 22.93 25.45 32.86
C THR A 264 23.06 26.89 32.38
N LEU A 265 22.20 27.76 32.92
CA LEU A 265 22.32 29.22 32.80
C LEU A 265 23.01 29.77 34.05
N THR A 266 24.12 30.47 33.87
CA THR A 266 24.83 31.15 34.96
C THR A 266 24.63 32.65 34.86
N LEU A 267 24.18 33.26 35.95
CA LEU A 267 24.13 34.71 36.13
C LEU A 267 25.27 35.13 37.06
N THR A 268 26.20 35.93 36.57
CA THR A 268 27.29 36.49 37.37
C THR A 268 27.07 37.98 37.55
N ALA A 269 26.95 38.44 38.79
CA ALA A 269 26.92 39.87 39.10
C ALA A 269 28.35 40.45 39.13
N GLY A 270 28.52 41.62 38.52
CA GLY A 270 29.69 42.46 38.59
C GLY A 270 29.95 42.97 40.01
N GLN A 271 31.20 43.31 40.32
CA GLN A 271 31.72 43.45 41.68
C GLN A 271 31.07 44.52 42.59
N GLU A 272 30.14 45.33 42.11
CA GLU A 272 29.45 46.36 42.90
C GLU A 272 28.47 45.77 43.95
N LEU A 273 28.05 44.50 43.84
CA LEU A 273 27.14 43.87 44.81
C LEU A 273 27.82 43.42 46.13
N SER A 274 29.15 43.40 46.18
CA SER A 274 29.89 43.02 47.40
C SER A 274 29.88 44.10 48.50
N ALA A 275 29.49 45.34 48.18
CA ALA A 275 29.45 46.45 49.13
C ALA A 275 28.14 46.58 49.93
N TYR A 276 27.05 45.89 49.52
CA TYR A 276 25.74 46.06 50.16
C TYR A 276 25.36 44.96 51.17
N ILE A 277 26.17 43.90 51.30
CA ILE A 277 25.87 42.76 52.21
C ILE A 277 26.63 42.88 53.56
N SER A 278 27.33 43.99 53.84
CA SER A 278 28.14 44.10 55.08
C SER A 278 27.45 44.75 56.29
N SER A 279 26.13 45.04 56.28
CA SER A 279 25.46 45.51 57.50
C SER A 279 23.98 45.18 57.55
N GLY A 280 23.62 44.11 58.24
CA GLY A 280 22.22 43.81 58.52
C GLY A 280 21.98 42.48 59.23
N THR A 281 22.47 42.32 60.45
CA THR A 281 21.96 41.28 61.36
C THR A 281 20.74 41.81 62.11
N VAL A 282 19.57 41.19 61.94
CA VAL A 282 18.50 41.13 62.97
C VAL A 282 17.77 39.79 62.76
N ARG A 283 18.11 38.74 63.52
CA ARG A 283 17.46 38.26 64.76
C ARG A 283 15.95 38.03 64.62
N GLY A 284 15.57 36.77 64.84
CA GLY A 284 14.20 36.30 64.69
C GLY A 284 13.24 36.65 65.82
N SER A 285 11.98 36.41 65.50
CA SER A 285 10.91 35.87 66.32
C SER A 285 9.87 35.29 65.37
#